data_AF-A0A1C4FY79-F1
#
_entry.id   AF-A0A1C4FY79-F1
#
_cell.length_a   1.000
_cell.length_b   1.000
_cell.length_c   1.000
_cell.angle_alpha   90.00
_cell.angle_beta   90.00
_cell.angle_gamma   90.00
#
_symmetry.space_group_name_H-M   'P 1'
#
loop_
_entity.id
_entity.type
_entity.pdbx_description
1 polymer ?
#
loop_
_entity_poly.entity_id
_entity_poly.type
_entity_poly.pdbx_seq_one_letter_code
_entity_poly.pdbx_strand_id
1 'polypeptide(L)'
;MIKKAYFYLFYKFYKCTDWAHTVFPHDMAAAAAIAMLEMVFIVSLKFYYIEYIDPKNELTPLQMIVLGVVVFLVNTIAFISNDGWKHYFKEFDKLPRYKNIIGTWVVILIVAFILVSAGISFKAMSEIAARRPI
;
A
#
# COMPACT_ATOMS: atom_id res chain seq x y z
N MET A 1 5.44 -2.86 -17.44
CA MET A 1 4.32 -3.70 -16.93
C MET A 1 3.96 -3.34 -15.48
N ILE A 2 4.92 -3.35 -14.55
CA ILE A 2 4.70 -3.02 -13.12
C ILE A 2 4.11 -1.60 -12.91
N LYS A 3 4.66 -0.57 -13.57
CA LYS A 3 4.14 0.81 -13.51
C LYS A 3 2.65 0.92 -13.86
N LYS A 4 2.18 0.15 -14.85
CA LYS A 4 0.78 0.14 -15.28
C LYS A 4 -0.13 -0.52 -14.24
N ALA A 5 0.32 -1.60 -13.60
CA ALA A 5 -0.40 -2.23 -12.49
C ALA A 5 -0.50 -1.32 -11.26
N TYR A 6 0.59 -0.62 -10.94
CA TYR A 6 0.62 0.37 -9.85
C TYR A 6 -0.36 1.53 -10.09
N PHE A 7 -0.36 2.07 -11.30
CA PHE A 7 -1.34 3.09 -11.70
C PHE A 7 -2.78 2.56 -11.79
N TYR A 8 -2.97 1.26 -12.08
CA TYR A 8 -4.29 0.65 -12.05
C TYR A 8 -4.82 0.50 -10.62
N LEU A 9 -3.95 0.13 -9.67
CA LEU A 9 -4.27 0.14 -8.24
C LEU A 9 -4.72 1.54 -7.81
N PHE A 10 -3.94 2.57 -8.15
CA PHE A 10 -4.29 3.97 -7.91
C PHE A 10 -5.60 4.38 -8.54
N TYR A 11 -5.85 3.99 -9.79
CA TYR A 11 -7.12 4.24 -10.47
C TYR A 11 -8.32 3.68 -9.69
N LYS A 12 -8.21 2.47 -9.14
CA LYS A 12 -9.28 1.88 -8.34
C LYS A 12 -9.51 2.62 -7.02
N PHE A 13 -8.44 2.98 -6.32
CA PHE A 13 -8.55 3.79 -5.11
C PHE A 13 -9.12 5.18 -5.40
N TYR A 14 -8.69 5.83 -6.48
CA TYR A 14 -9.21 7.12 -6.92
C TYR A 14 -10.71 7.06 -7.20
N LYS A 15 -11.18 6.08 -7.99
CA LYS A 15 -12.62 5.92 -8.26
C LYS A 15 -13.41 5.59 -6.99
N CYS A 16 -12.80 4.89 -6.03
CA CYS A 16 -13.39 4.64 -4.72
C CYS A 16 -13.55 5.94 -3.91
N THR A 17 -12.53 6.80 -3.89
CA THR A 17 -12.58 8.10 -3.20
C THR A 17 -13.51 9.10 -3.86
N ASP A 18 -13.65 9.03 -5.19
CA ASP A 18 -14.61 9.82 -5.98
C ASP A 18 -16.05 9.45 -5.59
N TRP A 19 -16.33 8.14 -5.43
CA TRP A 19 -17.62 7.66 -4.94
C TRP A 19 -17.89 8.01 -3.47
N ALA A 20 -16.86 8.06 -2.63
CA ALA A 20 -16.97 8.31 -1.20
C ALA A 20 -17.13 9.80 -0.82
N HIS A 21 -17.17 10.73 -1.80
CA HIS A 21 -17.25 12.18 -1.60
C HIS A 21 -16.31 12.70 -0.50
N THR A 22 -15.02 12.41 -0.64
CA THR A 22 -14.00 12.83 0.33
C THR A 22 -13.81 14.35 0.34
N VAL A 23 -13.52 14.93 1.52
CA VAL A 23 -13.20 16.36 1.68
C VAL A 23 -11.84 16.73 1.06
N PHE A 24 -10.94 15.75 0.96
CA PHE A 24 -9.62 15.91 0.34
C PHE A 24 -9.69 15.72 -1.18
N PRO A 25 -8.75 16.35 -1.93
CA PRO A 25 -8.54 16.05 -3.34
C PRO A 25 -8.42 14.53 -3.57
N HIS A 26 -9.21 13.99 -4.50
CA HIS A 26 -9.32 12.54 -4.71
C HIS A 26 -7.99 11.88 -5.06
N ASP A 27 -7.11 12.60 -5.76
CA ASP A 27 -5.74 12.19 -6.07
C ASP A 27 -4.88 12.04 -4.81
N MET A 28 -4.93 13.02 -3.91
CA MET A 28 -4.22 12.96 -2.62
C MET A 28 -4.77 11.86 -1.72
N ALA A 29 -6.09 11.70 -1.66
CA ALA A 29 -6.73 10.67 -0.85
C ALA A 29 -6.36 9.25 -1.34
N ALA A 30 -6.38 9.03 -2.66
CA ALA A 30 -5.99 7.76 -3.26
C ALA A 30 -4.49 7.46 -3.07
N ALA A 31 -3.63 8.48 -3.21
CA ALA A 31 -2.20 8.33 -2.98
C ALA A 31 -1.91 8.00 -1.50
N ALA A 32 -2.60 8.66 -0.57
CA ALA A 32 -2.47 8.37 0.85
C ALA A 32 -2.94 6.96 1.21
N ALA A 33 -4.03 6.48 0.60
CA ALA A 33 -4.52 5.11 0.81
C ALA A 33 -3.50 4.07 0.35
N ILE A 34 -2.87 4.27 -0.82
CA ILE A 34 -1.80 3.39 -1.31
C ILE A 34 -0.58 3.46 -0.39
N ALA A 35 -0.12 4.65 -0.03
CA ALA A 35 1.01 4.81 0.87
C ALA A 35 0.77 4.12 2.23
N MET A 36 -0.44 4.21 2.78
CA MET A 36 -0.82 3.51 4.01
C MET A 36 -0.76 1.99 3.82
N LEU A 37 -1.28 1.47 2.71
CA LEU A 37 -1.25 0.05 2.37
C LEU A 37 0.19 -0.47 2.24
N GLU A 38 1.06 0.30 1.59
CA GLU A 38 2.49 -0.01 1.44
C GLU A 38 3.21 0.00 2.79
N MET A 39 2.93 0.99 3.65
CA MET A 39 3.48 1.05 5.00
C MET A 39 3.08 -0.18 5.82
N VAL A 40 1.79 -0.53 5.82
CA VAL A 40 1.29 -1.74 6.50
C VAL A 40 2.01 -2.98 5.99
N PHE A 41 2.17 -3.12 4.68
CA PHE A 41 2.84 -4.27 4.08
C PHE A 41 4.32 -4.36 4.48
N ILE A 42 5.07 -3.26 4.39
CA ILE A 42 6.51 -3.22 4.73
C ILE A 42 6.72 -3.53 6.22
N VAL A 43 5.91 -2.93 7.09
CA VAL A 43 5.96 -3.20 8.54
C VAL A 43 5.64 -4.68 8.82
N SER A 44 4.64 -5.23 8.12
CA SER A 44 4.29 -6.65 8.26
C SER A 44 5.45 -7.57 7.90
N LEU A 45 6.13 -7.29 6.79
CA LEU A 45 7.32 -8.02 6.36
C LEU A 45 8.47 -7.91 7.37
N LYS A 46 8.65 -6.72 7.97
CA LYS A 46 9.72 -6.51 8.95
C LYS A 46 9.50 -7.33 10.21
N PHE A 47 8.28 -7.42 10.74
CA PHE A 47 7.99 -8.29 11.88
C PHE A 47 8.15 -9.77 11.53
N TYR A 48 7.75 -10.18 10.33
CA TYR A 48 8.00 -11.54 9.85
C TYR A 48 9.50 -11.86 9.78
N TYR A 49 10.30 -10.93 9.26
CA TYR A 49 11.75 -11.06 9.18
C TYR A 49 12.39 -11.20 10.57
N ILE A 50 11.98 -10.37 11.53
CA ILE A 50 12.46 -10.45 12.90
C ILE A 50 12.08 -11.82 13.49
N GLU A 51 10.83 -12.25 13.36
CA GLU A 51 10.38 -13.49 13.97
C GLU A 51 11.10 -14.75 13.44
N TYR A 52 11.22 -14.87 12.12
CA TYR A 52 11.60 -16.15 11.50
C TYR A 52 13.02 -16.20 10.95
N ILE A 53 13.64 -15.06 10.63
CA ILE A 53 14.93 -15.02 9.92
C ILE A 53 16.04 -14.54 10.83
N ASP A 54 15.86 -13.37 11.45
CA ASP A 54 16.86 -12.77 12.33
C ASP A 54 16.19 -12.17 13.56
N PRO A 55 15.94 -13.01 14.59
CA PRO A 55 15.36 -12.56 15.85
C PRO A 55 16.14 -11.41 16.46
N LYS A 56 17.47 -11.37 16.32
CA LYS A 56 18.33 -10.35 16.95
C LYS A 56 18.19 -8.98 16.32
N ASN A 57 17.54 -8.88 15.16
CA ASN A 57 17.29 -7.62 14.50
C ASN A 57 16.38 -6.72 15.36
N GLU A 58 16.74 -5.46 15.49
CA GLU A 58 15.97 -4.48 16.24
C GLU A 58 15.26 -3.50 15.30
N LEU A 59 14.04 -3.13 15.69
CA LEU A 59 13.27 -2.12 15.00
C LEU A 59 13.69 -0.74 15.53
N THR A 60 14.61 -0.07 14.83
CA THR A 60 14.99 1.29 15.23
C THR A 60 13.97 2.31 14.74
N PRO A 61 13.60 3.32 15.56
CA PRO A 61 12.70 4.38 15.13
C PRO A 61 13.18 5.09 13.86
N LEU A 62 14.50 5.26 13.70
CA LEU A 62 15.10 5.86 12.52
C LEU A 62 14.81 5.06 11.24
N GLN A 63 14.92 3.72 11.27
CA GLN A 63 14.60 2.89 10.12
C GLN A 63 13.12 3.04 9.70
N MET A 64 12.22 3.12 10.68
CA MET A 64 10.78 3.29 10.42
C MET A 64 10.48 4.67 9.81
N ILE A 65 11.14 5.73 10.30
CA ILE A 65 11.02 7.08 9.76
C ILE A 65 11.54 7.12 8.32
N VAL A 66 12.72 6.56 8.06
CA VAL A 66 13.32 6.52 6.72
C VAL A 66 12.41 5.76 5.75
N LEU A 67 11.86 4.62 6.15
CA LEU A 67 10.91 3.86 5.33
C LEU A 67 9.65 4.69 5.02
N GLY A 68 9.08 5.35 6.02
CA GLY A 68 7.93 6.24 5.84
C GLY A 68 8.20 7.38 4.86
N VAL A 69 9.36 8.03 4.98
CA VAL A 69 9.78 9.11 4.07
C VAL A 69 9.97 8.60 2.65
N VAL A 70 10.59 7.44 2.47
CA VAL A 70 10.79 6.83 1.13
C VAL A 70 9.45 6.51 0.48
N VAL A 71 8.54 5.85 1.20
CA VAL A 71 7.19 5.53 0.69
C VAL A 71 6.43 6.80 0.32
N PHE A 72 6.49 7.82 1.18
CA PHE A 72 5.85 9.11 0.92
C PHE A 72 6.41 9.77 -0.34
N LEU A 73 7.73 9.90 -0.46
CA LEU A 73 8.38 10.51 -1.62
C LEU A 73 8.06 9.78 -2.93
N VAL A 74 8.09 8.44 -2.92
CA VAL A 74 7.74 7.64 -4.11
C VAL A 74 6.31 7.91 -4.54
N ASN A 75 5.35 7.93 -3.60
CA ASN A 75 3.95 8.21 -3.90
C ASN A 75 3.74 9.65 -4.39
N THR A 76 4.36 10.64 -3.75
CA THR A 76 4.28 12.04 -4.18
C THR A 76 4.84 12.23 -5.58
N ILE A 77 5.99 11.64 -5.90
CA ILE A 77 6.59 11.75 -7.24
C ILE A 77 5.72 11.03 -8.28
N ALA A 78 5.19 9.86 -7.95
CA ALA A 78 4.42 9.03 -8.88
C ALA A 78 3.03 9.61 -9.21
N PHE A 79 2.36 10.22 -8.23
CA PHE A 79 0.94 10.61 -8.34
C PHE A 79 0.68 12.10 -8.26
N ILE A 80 1.49 12.86 -7.52
CA ILE A 80 1.26 14.29 -7.29
C ILE A 80 2.12 15.14 -8.22
N SER A 81 3.41 14.84 -8.34
CA SER A 81 4.33 15.64 -9.16
C SER A 81 4.31 15.26 -10.64
N ASN A 82 3.84 14.06 -10.99
CA ASN A 82 3.88 13.56 -12.36
C ASN A 82 2.48 13.26 -12.88
N ASP A 83 2.05 14.01 -13.90
CA ASP A 83 0.75 13.82 -14.56
C ASP A 83 0.68 12.59 -15.47
N GLY A 84 1.75 11.79 -15.56
CA GLY A 84 1.80 10.57 -16.37
C GLY A 84 0.70 9.57 -16.03
N TRP A 85 0.18 9.55 -14.79
CA TRP A 85 -0.95 8.69 -14.40
C TRP A 85 -2.25 9.06 -15.12
N LYS A 86 -2.47 10.33 -15.49
CA LYS A 86 -3.68 10.81 -16.17
C LYS A 86 -3.86 10.16 -17.55
N HIS A 87 -2.76 9.85 -18.24
CA HIS A 87 -2.79 9.15 -19.52
C HIS A 87 -3.34 7.72 -19.35
N TYR A 88 -2.84 6.98 -18.37
CA TYR A 88 -3.32 5.63 -18.06
C TYR A 88 -4.77 5.63 -17.58
N PHE A 89 -5.17 6.67 -16.86
CA PHE A 89 -6.56 6.84 -16.41
C PHE A 89 -7.56 6.83 -17.57
N LYS A 90 -7.27 7.61 -18.63
CA LYS A 90 -8.08 7.64 -19.85
C LYS A 90 -8.09 6.29 -20.58
N GLU A 91 -7.01 5.53 -20.48
CA GLU A 91 -6.93 4.18 -21.05
C GLU A 91 -7.79 3.19 -20.25
N PHE A 92 -7.78 3.29 -18.92
CA PHE A 92 -8.53 2.42 -18.02
C PHE A 92 -10.04 2.69 -18.04
N ASP A 93 -10.47 3.94 -18.18
CA ASP A 93 -11.88 4.29 -18.34
C ASP A 93 -12.50 3.66 -19.61
N LYS A 94 -11.69 3.38 -20.64
CA LYS A 94 -12.11 2.71 -21.88
C LYS A 94 -12.12 1.19 -21.81
N LEU A 95 -11.72 0.59 -20.67
CA LEU A 95 -11.71 -0.87 -20.53
C LEU A 95 -13.13 -1.44 -20.55
N PRO A 96 -13.36 -2.56 -21.25
CA PRO A 96 -14.66 -3.22 -21.25
C PRO A 96 -14.99 -3.75 -19.85
N ARG A 97 -16.28 -3.78 -19.50
CA ARG A 97 -16.79 -4.13 -18.15
C ARG A 97 -16.16 -5.40 -17.57
N TYR A 98 -16.01 -6.46 -18.37
CA TYR A 98 -15.44 -7.73 -17.90
C TYR A 98 -13.99 -7.59 -17.41
N LYS A 99 -13.13 -6.82 -18.11
CA LYS A 99 -11.75 -6.56 -17.67
C LYS A 99 -11.73 -5.71 -16.40
N ASN A 100 -12.65 -4.76 -16.29
CA ASN A 100 -12.75 -3.90 -15.12
C ASN A 100 -13.14 -4.69 -13.86
N ILE A 101 -14.05 -5.67 -13.98
CA ILE A 101 -14.47 -6.56 -12.89
C ILE A 101 -13.31 -7.45 -12.43
N ILE A 102 -12.61 -8.10 -13.38
CA ILE A 102 -11.44 -8.93 -13.06
C ILE A 102 -10.39 -8.09 -12.33
N GLY A 103 -10.11 -6.88 -12.84
CA GLY A 103 -9.17 -5.98 -12.19
C GLY A 103 -9.60 -5.53 -10.79
N THR A 104 -10.90 -5.32 -10.54
CA THR A 104 -11.40 -5.05 -9.18
C THR A 104 -11.13 -6.23 -8.25
N TRP A 105 -11.44 -7.46 -8.68
CA TRP A 105 -11.20 -8.66 -7.88
C TRP A 105 -9.72 -8.85 -7.54
N VAL A 106 -8.81 -8.55 -8.48
CA VAL A 106 -7.37 -8.57 -8.24
C VAL A 106 -6.97 -7.55 -7.17
N VAL A 107 -7.49 -6.32 -7.23
CA VAL A 107 -7.20 -5.30 -6.20
C VAL A 107 -7.72 -5.73 -4.83
N ILE A 108 -8.94 -6.27 -4.75
CA ILE A 108 -9.50 -6.80 -3.50
C ILE A 108 -8.63 -7.91 -2.93
N LEU A 109 -8.16 -8.84 -3.77
CA LEU A 109 -7.30 -9.94 -3.34
C LEU A 109 -5.95 -9.43 -2.81
N ILE A 110 -5.33 -8.44 -3.47
CA ILE A 110 -4.08 -7.82 -3.01
C ILE A 110 -4.28 -7.13 -1.65
N VAL A 111 -5.35 -6.35 -1.51
CA VAL A 111 -5.66 -5.66 -0.25
C VAL A 111 -5.93 -6.68 0.86
N ALA A 112 -6.74 -7.71 0.60
CA ALA A 112 -7.02 -8.77 1.56
C ALA A 112 -5.75 -9.51 1.97
N PHE A 113 -4.85 -9.82 1.03
CA PHE A 113 -3.56 -10.45 1.31
C PHE A 113 -2.69 -9.59 2.24
N ILE A 114 -2.63 -8.27 2.02
CA ILE A 114 -1.89 -7.35 2.88
C ILE A 114 -2.50 -7.29 4.27
N LEU A 115 -3.84 -7.25 4.39
CA LEU A 115 -4.52 -7.23 5.69
C LEU A 115 -4.32 -8.53 6.47
N VAL A 116 -4.37 -9.69 5.81
CA VAL A 116 -4.06 -10.99 6.46
C VAL A 116 -2.61 -11.02 6.91
N SER A 117 -1.67 -10.54 6.07
CA SER A 117 -0.26 -10.43 6.41
C SER A 117 -0.06 -9.52 7.63
N ALA A 118 -0.80 -8.42 7.70
CA ALA A 118 -0.79 -7.53 8.86
C ALA A 118 -1.29 -8.24 10.13
N GLY A 119 -2.39 -8.99 10.05
CA GLY A 119 -2.88 -9.80 11.18
C GLY A 119 -1.84 -10.80 11.71
N ILE A 120 -1.15 -11.51 10.81
CA ILE A 120 -0.05 -12.42 11.18
C ILE A 120 1.11 -11.64 11.81
N SER A 121 1.46 -10.48 11.26
CA SER A 121 2.54 -9.64 11.77
C SER A 121 2.26 -9.10 13.18
N PHE A 122 1.00 -8.78 13.51
CA PHE A 122 0.59 -8.39 14.85
C PHE A 122 0.79 -9.52 15.86
N LYS A 123 0.51 -10.78 15.46
CA LYS A 123 0.82 -11.94 16.29
C LYS A 123 2.32 -12.07 16.53
N ALA A 124 3.12 -11.98 15.46
CA ALA A 124 4.58 -12.03 15.56
C ALA A 124 5.12 -10.91 16.48
N MET A 125 4.61 -9.68 16.33
CA MET A 125 4.96 -8.55 17.20
C MET A 125 4.66 -8.86 18.69
N SER A 126 3.49 -9.43 18.99
CA SER A 126 3.13 -9.83 20.35
C SER A 126 4.07 -10.91 20.91
N GLU A 127 4.44 -11.91 20.11
CA GLU A 127 5.36 -12.97 20.51
C GLU A 127 6.80 -12.45 20.70
N ILE A 128 7.25 -11.49 19.89
CA ILE A 128 8.54 -10.79 20.04
C ILE A 128 8.54 -10.00 21.35
N ALA A 129 7.47 -9.23 21.61
CA ALA A 129 7.33 -8.42 22.82
C ALA A 129 7.32 -9.29 24.10
N ALA A 130 6.66 -10.45 24.07
CA ALA A 130 6.65 -11.38 25.20
C ALA A 130 8.03 -12.00 25.51
N ARG A 131 8.87 -12.23 24.48
CA ARG A 131 10.23 -12.78 24.66
C ARG A 131 11.27 -11.74 25.02
N ARG A 132 10.98 -10.45 24.79
CA ARG A 132 11.87 -9.31 25.09
C ARG A 132 11.13 -8.28 25.95
N PRO A 133 10.88 -8.58 27.24
CA PRO A 133 10.45 -7.54 28.15
C PRO A 133 11.54 -6.46 28.18
N ILE A 134 11.15 -5.24 27.84
CA ILE A 134 11.99 -4.04 27.90
C ILE A 134 12.37 -3.76 29.35
#